data_AF-A0A1I4CI40-F1
#
_entry.id   AF-A0A1I4CI40-F1
#
_cell.length_a   1.000
_cell.length_b   1.000
_cell.length_c   1.000
_cell.angle_alpha   90.00
_cell.angle_beta   90.00
_cell.angle_gamma   90.00
#
_symmetry.space_group_name_H-M   'P 1'
#
loop_
_entity.id
_entity.type
_entity.pdbx_description
1 polymer ?
#
loop_
_entity_poly.entity_id
_entity_poly.type
_entity_poly.pdbx_seq_one_letter_code
_entity_poly.pdbx_strand_id
1 'polypeptide(L)'
;MRVDMKVADKLQPLLDQLLSVSQELRKQVLADQDEVEEWSSLIEQREEIIKQINDLQNQGQLLRAEDKQNYLQKVYEIDLEITPLLNQKYEELDRQSKNIQKSRMVGAKYGSYGNINPYGAYFDKKN
;
A
#
# COMPACT_ATOMS: atom_id res chain seq x y z
N MET A 1 1.87 48.04 -19.16
CA MET A 1 0.64 47.25 -18.99
C MET A 1 1.05 45.84 -18.59
N ARG A 2 1.25 45.59 -17.29
CA ARG A 2 1.62 44.27 -16.76
C ARG A 2 0.34 43.60 -16.29
N VAL A 3 -0.06 42.55 -16.99
CA VAL A 3 -1.12 41.65 -16.54
C VAL A 3 -0.44 40.66 -15.61
N ASP A 4 -0.13 41.10 -14.39
CA ASP A 4 0.26 40.23 -13.29
C ASP A 4 -1.01 39.50 -12.83
N MET A 5 -1.51 38.60 -13.67
CA MET A 5 -2.56 37.68 -13.29
C MET A 5 -1.93 36.71 -12.30
N LYS A 6 -2.20 36.93 -11.01
CA LYS A 6 -2.04 35.94 -9.94
C LYS A 6 -2.86 34.70 -10.32
N VAL A 7 -2.33 33.86 -11.20
CA VAL A 7 -2.77 32.47 -11.27
C VAL A 7 -2.43 31.93 -9.89
N ALA A 8 -3.45 31.68 -9.08
CA ALA A 8 -3.25 31.06 -7.78
C ALA A 8 -2.41 29.79 -8.02
N ASP A 9 -1.26 29.70 -7.37
CA ASP A 9 -0.36 28.57 -7.51
C ASP A 9 -1.03 27.37 -6.84
N LYS A 10 -1.74 26.57 -7.64
CA LYS A 10 -2.51 25.41 -7.18
C LYS A 10 -1.61 24.18 -7.01
N LEU A 11 -0.37 24.22 -7.51
CA LEU A 11 0.60 23.14 -7.38
C LEU A 11 1.14 23.07 -5.95
N GLN A 12 1.50 24.21 -5.37
CA GLN A 12 2.11 24.25 -4.04
C GLN A 12 1.33 23.51 -2.94
N PRO A 13 -0.01 23.68 -2.78
CA PRO A 13 -0.76 22.90 -1.79
C PRO A 13 -0.80 21.41 -2.10
N LEU A 14 -0.80 20.99 -3.38
CA LEU A 14 -0.74 19.57 -3.74
C LEU A 14 0.63 18.96 -3.46
N LEU A 15 1.71 19.72 -3.67
CA LEU A 15 3.07 19.29 -3.35
C LEU A 15 3.27 19.12 -1.84
N ASP A 16 2.69 20.03 -1.05
CA ASP A 16 2.70 19.94 0.41
C ASP A 16 1.90 18.72 0.90
N GLN A 17 0.71 18.50 0.35
CA GLN A 17 -0.10 17.30 0.62
C GLN A 17 0.64 16.01 0.24
N LEU A 18 1.26 15.97 -0.94
CA LEU A 18 2.04 14.81 -1.39
C LEU A 18 3.16 14.49 -0.40
N LEU A 19 3.91 15.51 0.03
CA LEU A 19 4.97 15.35 1.02
C LEU A 19 4.43 14.87 2.37
N SER A 20 3.32 15.44 2.85
CA SER A 20 2.70 15.04 4.12
C SER A 20 2.23 13.59 4.09
N VAL A 21 1.57 13.15 3.01
CA VAL A 21 1.09 11.76 2.88
C VAL A 21 2.28 10.79 2.76
N SER A 22 3.34 11.17 2.02
CA SER A 22 4.58 10.38 1.96
C SER A 22 5.24 10.25 3.34
N GLN A 23 5.25 11.29 4.16
CA GLN A 23 5.80 11.24 5.51
C GLN A 23 4.98 10.34 6.44
N GLU A 24 3.65 10.37 6.35
CA GLU A 24 2.80 9.47 7.14
C GLU A 24 2.98 8.01 6.69
N LEU A 25 3.02 7.74 5.38
CA LEU A 25 3.31 6.41 4.87
C LEU A 25 4.65 5.89 5.38
N ARG A 26 5.69 6.73 5.35
CA ARG A 26 6.99 6.38 5.92
C ARG A 26 6.91 6.02 7.39
N LYS A 27 6.23 6.85 8.18
CA LYS A 27 6.05 6.62 9.62
C LYS A 27 5.36 5.28 9.87
N GLN A 28 4.30 4.97 9.13
CA GLN A 28 3.56 3.72 9.26
C GLN A 28 4.42 2.51 8.88
N VAL A 29 5.10 2.58 7.73
CA VAL A 29 5.99 1.51 7.26
C VAL A 29 7.14 1.23 8.23
N LEU A 30 7.64 2.26 8.93
CA LEU A 30 8.70 2.13 9.92
C LEU A 30 8.21 1.69 11.31
N ALA A 31 6.97 2.05 11.68
CA ALA A 31 6.42 1.81 13.02
C ALA A 31 5.81 0.42 13.17
N ASP A 32 5.12 -0.09 12.14
CA ASP A 32 4.43 -1.37 12.24
C ASP A 32 4.36 -2.07 10.88
N GLN A 33 5.04 -3.20 10.75
CA GLN A 33 5.04 -3.98 9.51
C GLN A 33 3.70 -4.71 9.28
N ASP A 34 2.81 -4.80 10.26
CA ASP A 34 1.64 -5.68 10.19
C ASP A 34 0.33 -4.96 9.77
N GLU A 35 0.28 -3.62 9.82
CA GLU A 35 -0.89 -2.82 9.41
C GLU A 35 -0.88 -2.41 7.92
N VAL A 36 -0.80 -3.41 7.04
CA VAL A 36 -0.68 -3.21 5.58
C VAL A 36 -1.91 -2.53 4.94
N GLU A 37 -3.07 -2.61 5.58
CA GLU A 37 -4.32 -2.04 5.08
C GLU A 37 -4.28 -0.50 5.07
N GLU A 38 -3.68 0.12 6.08
CA GLU A 38 -3.52 1.58 6.15
C GLU A 38 -2.54 2.10 5.09
N TRP A 39 -1.53 1.29 4.74
CA TRP A 39 -0.55 1.66 3.70
C TRP A 39 -1.22 1.80 2.34
N SER A 40 -2.16 0.91 2.03
CA SER A 40 -2.85 0.89 0.74
C SER A 40 -3.63 2.19 0.52
N SER A 41 -4.36 2.65 1.54
CA SER A 41 -5.09 3.93 1.46
C SER A 41 -4.15 5.13 1.27
N LEU A 42 -3.01 5.15 1.96
CA LEU A 42 -2.02 6.23 1.80
C LEU A 42 -1.38 6.22 0.40
N ILE A 43 -1.10 5.04 -0.17
CA ILE A 43 -0.58 4.91 -1.53
C ILE A 43 -1.62 5.42 -2.56
N GLU A 44 -2.88 5.03 -2.43
CA GLU A 44 -3.97 5.52 -3.30
C GLU A 44 -4.13 7.05 -3.23
N GLN A 45 -4.05 7.63 -2.02
CA GLN A 45 -4.08 9.08 -1.84
C GLN A 45 -2.91 9.77 -2.55
N ARG A 46 -1.70 9.21 -2.49
CA ARG A 46 -0.54 9.74 -3.22
C ARG A 46 -0.75 9.70 -4.73
N GLU A 47 -1.27 8.60 -5.26
CA GLU A 47 -1.55 8.46 -6.69
C GLU A 47 -2.55 9.51 -7.19
N GLU A 48 -3.61 9.75 -6.44
CA GLU A 48 -4.61 10.78 -6.78
C GLU A 48 -4.01 12.19 -6.74
N ILE A 49 -3.18 12.51 -5.74
CA ILE A 49 -2.48 13.81 -5.69
C ILE A 49 -1.52 13.97 -6.87
N ILE A 50 -0.74 12.93 -7.20
CA ILE A 50 0.18 12.94 -8.36
C ILE A 50 -0.60 13.17 -9.66
N LYS A 51 -1.77 12.53 -9.81
CA LYS A 51 -2.64 12.75 -10.96
C LYS A 51 -3.12 14.19 -11.06
N GLN A 52 -3.54 14.80 -9.95
CA GLN A 52 -3.94 16.21 -9.94
C GLN A 52 -2.78 17.16 -10.27
N ILE A 53 -1.57 16.86 -9.79
CA ILE A 53 -0.35 17.59 -10.17
C ILE A 53 -0.11 17.49 -11.68
N ASN A 54 -0.18 16.28 -12.23
CA ASN A 54 -0.02 16.06 -13.68
C ASN A 54 -1.07 16.82 -14.50
N ASP A 55 -2.32 16.83 -14.05
CA ASP A 55 -3.40 17.57 -14.72
C ASP A 55 -3.14 19.08 -14.73
N LEU A 56 -2.64 19.64 -13.62
CA LEU A 56 -2.23 21.06 -13.57
C LEU A 56 -1.02 21.34 -14.46
N GLN A 57 -0.06 20.42 -14.55
CA GLN A 57 1.08 20.55 -15.46
C GLN A 57 0.64 20.53 -16.92
N ASN A 58 -0.30 19.67 -17.29
CA ASN A 58 -0.90 19.62 -18.62
C ASN A 58 -1.70 20.90 -18.96
N GLN A 59 -2.23 21.59 -17.95
CA GLN A 59 -2.86 22.91 -18.08
C GLN A 59 -1.85 24.08 -18.16
N GLY A 60 -0.54 23.78 -18.16
CA GLY A 60 0.52 24.77 -18.30
C GLY A 60 1.07 25.32 -16.98
N GLN A 61 0.68 24.78 -15.81
CA GLN A 61 1.35 25.12 -14.56
C GLN A 61 2.72 24.44 -14.50
N LEU A 62 3.78 25.23 -14.34
CA LEU A 62 5.15 24.71 -14.33
C LEU A 62 5.67 24.58 -12.90
N LEU A 63 6.28 23.43 -12.61
CA LEU A 63 7.05 23.23 -11.39
C LEU A 63 8.31 24.10 -11.43
N ARG A 64 8.52 24.90 -10.37
CA ARG A 64 9.72 25.71 -10.20
C ARG A 64 10.86 24.84 -9.69
N ALA A 65 12.08 25.35 -9.80
CA ALA A 65 13.25 24.68 -9.22
C ALA A 65 13.11 24.52 -7.68
N GLU A 66 12.55 25.52 -7.02
CA GLU A 66 12.26 25.53 -5.58
C GLU A 66 11.27 24.42 -5.20
N ASP A 67 10.23 24.18 -6.01
CA ASP A 67 9.24 23.13 -5.77
C ASP A 67 9.88 21.73 -5.79
N LYS A 68 10.78 21.51 -6.76
CA LYS A 68 11.53 20.26 -6.87
C LYS A 68 12.39 20.02 -5.64
N GLN A 69 13.12 21.04 -5.19
CA GLN A 69 14.04 20.93 -4.06
C GLN A 69 13.29 20.80 -2.72
N ASN A 70 12.20 21.55 -2.53
CA ASN A 70 11.51 21.63 -1.25
C ASN A 70 10.56 20.47 -1.00
N TYR A 71 10.01 19.86 -2.06
CA TYR A 71 8.98 18.82 -1.96
C TYR A 71 9.41 17.52 -2.65
N LEU A 72 9.63 17.55 -3.97
CA LEU A 72 9.80 16.32 -4.76
C LEU A 72 11.07 15.55 -4.40
N GLN A 73 12.16 16.25 -4.10
CA GLN A 73 13.40 15.63 -3.64
C GLN A 73 13.18 14.85 -2.34
N LYS A 74 12.43 15.43 -1.39
CA LYS A 74 12.13 14.77 -0.11
C LYS A 74 11.18 13.59 -0.28
N VAL A 75 10.18 13.70 -1.15
CA VAL A 75 9.29 12.58 -1.51
C VAL A 75 10.10 11.44 -2.11
N TYR A 76 11.03 11.75 -3.01
CA TYR A 76 11.90 10.76 -3.63
C TYR A 76 12.82 10.07 -2.62
N GLU A 77 13.40 10.82 -1.69
CA GLU A 77 14.22 10.26 -0.59
C GLU A 77 13.41 9.30 0.30
N ILE A 78 12.17 9.68 0.62
CA ILE A 78 11.23 8.80 1.34
C ILE A 78 10.96 7.53 0.55
N ASP A 79 10.68 7.63 -0.75
CA ASP A 79 10.40 6.48 -1.60
C ASP A 79 11.58 5.51 -1.65
N LEU A 80 12.81 6.01 -1.77
CA LEU A 80 14.02 5.18 -1.72
C LEU A 80 14.16 4.41 -0.40
N GLU A 81 13.73 5.01 0.71
CA GLU A 81 13.80 4.39 2.03
C GLU A 81 12.72 3.31 2.22
N ILE A 82 11.47 3.59 1.82
CA ILE A 82 10.34 2.69 2.12
C ILE A 82 10.16 1.58 1.09
N THR A 83 10.57 1.78 -0.17
CA THR A 83 10.44 0.77 -1.23
C THR A 83 11.00 -0.62 -0.85
N PRO A 84 12.23 -0.76 -0.31
CA PRO A 84 12.73 -2.07 0.09
C PRO A 84 11.89 -2.72 1.20
N LEU A 85 11.35 -1.92 2.13
CA LEU A 85 10.52 -2.41 3.24
C LEU A 85 9.17 -2.93 2.75
N LEU A 86 8.53 -2.19 1.84
CA LEU A 86 7.29 -2.60 1.17
C LEU A 86 7.50 -3.91 0.40
N ASN A 87 8.60 -4.02 -0.36
CA ASN A 87 8.95 -5.23 -1.11
C ASN A 87 9.18 -6.42 -0.18
N GLN A 88 9.90 -6.22 0.93
CA GLN A 88 10.13 -7.27 1.92
C GLN A 88 8.81 -7.78 2.50
N LYS A 89 7.87 -6.88 2.83
CA LYS A 89 6.56 -7.29 3.36
C LYS A 89 5.74 -8.05 2.34
N TYR A 90 5.76 -7.61 1.08
CA TYR A 90 5.11 -8.33 -0.01
C TYR A 90 5.64 -9.77 -0.16
N GLU A 91 6.96 -9.95 -0.14
CA GLU A 91 7.59 -11.28 -0.19
C GLU A 91 7.22 -12.16 1.01
N GLU A 92 7.12 -11.57 2.20
CA GLU A 92 6.69 -12.26 3.41
C GLU A 92 5.25 -12.79 3.26
N LEU A 93 4.31 -11.93 2.87
CA LEU A 93 2.90 -12.28 2.68
C LEU A 93 2.72 -13.35 1.59
N ASP A 94 3.45 -13.26 0.49
CA ASP A 94 3.45 -14.28 -0.57
C ASP A 94 3.96 -15.64 -0.03
N ARG A 95 5.03 -15.65 0.76
CA ARG A 95 5.54 -16.87 1.40
C ARG A 95 4.51 -17.46 2.37
N GLN A 96 3.87 -16.63 3.21
CA GLN A 96 2.84 -17.08 4.14
C GLN A 96 1.63 -17.68 3.39
N SER A 97 1.17 -17.03 2.31
CA SER A 97 0.10 -17.54 1.44
C SER A 97 0.45 -18.90 0.82
N LYS A 98 1.66 -19.03 0.27
CA LYS A 98 2.17 -20.31 -0.27
C LYS A 98 2.22 -21.40 0.80
N ASN A 99 2.60 -21.07 2.04
CA ASN A 99 2.62 -22.02 3.14
C ASN A 99 1.21 -22.46 3.56
N ILE A 100 0.23 -21.56 3.57
CA ILE A 100 -1.19 -21.89 3.83
C ILE A 100 -1.71 -22.83 2.74
N GLN A 101 -1.43 -22.54 1.46
CA GLN A 101 -1.85 -23.40 0.35
C GLN A 101 -1.23 -24.79 0.43
N LYS A 102 0.08 -24.88 0.73
CA LYS A 102 0.76 -26.16 0.98
C LYS A 102 0.13 -26.91 2.17
N SER A 103 -0.15 -26.22 3.26
CA SER A 103 -0.78 -26.81 4.46
C SER A 103 -2.19 -27.32 4.17
N ARG A 104 -3.00 -26.60 3.37
CA ARG A 104 -4.31 -27.07 2.89
C ARG A 104 -4.18 -28.30 2.00
N MET A 105 -3.20 -28.33 1.09
CA MET A 105 -2.96 -29.48 0.21
C MET A 105 -2.48 -30.71 1.00
N VAL A 106 -1.59 -30.54 1.97
CA VAL A 106 -1.13 -31.61 2.88
C VAL A 106 -2.28 -32.07 3.76
N GLY A 107 -3.05 -31.15 4.36
CA GLY A 107 -4.24 -31.46 5.13
C GLY A 107 -5.31 -32.21 4.32
N ALA A 108 -5.50 -31.88 3.04
CA ALA A 108 -6.38 -32.64 2.15
C ALA A 108 -5.83 -34.03 1.82
N LYS A 109 -4.53 -34.15 1.54
CA LYS A 109 -3.87 -35.44 1.21
C LYS A 109 -3.77 -36.40 2.40
N TYR A 110 -3.47 -35.89 3.59
CA TYR A 110 -3.30 -36.69 4.82
C TYR A 110 -4.59 -36.77 5.66
N GLY A 111 -5.47 -35.77 5.61
CA GLY A 111 -6.82 -35.84 6.20
C GLY A 111 -7.73 -36.82 5.48
N SER A 112 -7.49 -37.07 4.18
CA SER A 112 -8.14 -38.16 3.43
C SER A 112 -7.54 -39.55 3.74
N TYR A 113 -6.37 -39.64 4.37
CA TYR A 113 -5.74 -40.91 4.78
C TYR A 113 -6.02 -41.28 6.24
N GLY A 114 -6.61 -40.36 7.00
CA GLY A 114 -6.87 -40.49 8.44
C GLY A 114 -8.32 -40.23 8.83
N ASN A 115 -9.30 -40.84 8.15
CA ASN A 115 -10.62 -41.11 8.72
C ASN A 115 -11.41 -42.08 7.83
N ILE A 116 -11.14 -43.37 7.98
CA ILE A 116 -12.23 -44.36 7.95
C ILE A 116 -12.95 -44.20 9.28
N ASN A 117 -13.95 -43.32 9.33
CA ASN A 117 -15.17 -43.55 10.09
C ASN A 117 -16.28 -42.65 9.55
N PRO A 118 -17.09 -43.12 8.57
CA PRO A 118 -18.30 -42.42 8.23
C PRO A 118 -19.22 -42.52 9.45
N TYR A 119 -19.75 -41.39 9.91
CA TYR A 119 -20.79 -41.33 10.93
C TYR A 119 -21.97 -42.23 10.53
N GLY A 120 -21.95 -43.48 11.01
CA GLY A 120 -22.91 -44.53 10.67
C GLY A 120 -22.90 -45.72 11.65
N ALA A 121 -22.33 -45.56 12.85
CA ALA A 121 -22.54 -46.50 13.94
C ALA A 121 -23.81 -46.10 14.70
N TYR A 122 -24.91 -46.74 14.33
CA TYR A 122 -26.17 -46.79 15.05
C TYR A 122 -25.91 -47.17 16.51
N PHE A 123 -25.96 -46.21 17.43
CA PHE A 123 -26.21 -46.50 18.84
C PHE A 123 -27.73 -46.49 19.04
N ASP A 124 -28.37 -47.62 18.74
CA ASP A 124 -29.66 -47.92 19.36
C ASP A 124 -29.38 -48.68 20.67
N LYS A 125 -29.57 -47.98 21.79
CA LYS A 125 -29.77 -48.57 23.10
C LYS A 125 -30.78 -47.73 23.84
N LYS A 126 -32.05 -48.13 23.77
CA LYS A 126 -33.01 -47.91 24.86
C LYS A 126 -33.95 -49.11 25.00
N ASN A 127 -33.77 -49.79 26.14
CA ASN A 127 -34.64 -50.73 26.88
C ASN A 127 -35.34 -51.85 26.11
#